data_AF-A0A5M9JII6-F1
#
_entry.id   AF-A0A5M9JII6-F1
#
_cell.length_a   1.000
_cell.length_b   1.000
_cell.length_c   1.000
_cell.angle_alpha   90.00
_cell.angle_beta   90.00
_cell.angle_gamma   90.00
#
_symmetry.space_group_name_H-M   'P 1'
#
loop_
_entity.id
_entity.type
_entity.pdbx_description
1 polymer ?
#
loop_
_entity_poly.entity_id
_entity_poly.type
_entity_poly.pdbx_seq_one_letter_code
_entity_poly.pdbx_strand_id
1 'polypeptide(L)'
;MAAPVGPATRKKVLKVVFFSLLLDLLLEFYRNLEAPTAFSSSSESPTLLAHILTYLNTYKASFAKPIDSRYDIVLLGGALGSLFSLLQALASPIIGTLSDKYGRRTALLASMTGNILSVLLWVCATDFRTFLLSRVVGGLSEGNVQLAIAIATDISDEKQRGATMALVGICFSISFTFGPALGAWLSTISTVQANPFATAAGFSLFLIVAETLYLYICLPETLPSKVAQAKLNGEPVATNGVTKATGSSAKKTQAKIVSASTDGVKKQGRTNSHFLLNLTHLSFILFFSGMEFSLPFMTYDLFGYTSALNGRLLGYMGLVASILQGGVTRRLPPLLSVRIGVVSCLGALFLLARINTVSGLYLATTLLAITTATVVTGLNALSSFEAGEDERGGKLGNLRSWGQLGRGLGPLLFTSVYWWAGREVAYSIGGLGLLGVSLLVTFGLETPGGKQGKKIGDVKTELRSHVEANEGAGPAPLRITKCRQIATGLDGERDIGVEATDISS
;
A
#
# COMPACT_ATOMS: atom_id res chain seq x y z
N MET A 1 19.49 10.49 -14.90
CA MET A 1 19.13 10.51 -13.47
C MET A 1 18.56 11.89 -13.19
N ALA A 2 17.24 11.99 -12.97
CA ALA A 2 16.66 13.27 -12.58
C ALA A 2 17.32 13.77 -11.28
N ALA A 3 17.63 15.07 -11.20
CA ALA A 3 18.21 15.63 -9.99
C ALA A 3 17.27 15.38 -8.78
N PRO A 4 17.82 15.04 -7.60
CA PRO A 4 16.99 14.77 -6.41
C PRO A 4 16.10 15.98 -6.12
N VAL A 5 14.82 15.71 -5.85
CA VAL A 5 13.85 16.75 -5.49
C VAL A 5 14.33 17.45 -4.23
N GLY A 6 14.35 18.79 -4.24
CA GLY A 6 14.82 19.57 -3.09
C GLY A 6 14.12 19.15 -1.78
N PRO A 7 14.84 19.07 -0.65
CA PRO A 7 14.34 18.47 0.60
C PRO A 7 13.10 19.17 1.15
N ALA A 8 12.98 20.50 0.95
CA ALA A 8 11.80 21.28 1.33
C ALA A 8 10.56 20.89 0.52
N THR A 9 10.69 20.78 -0.80
CA THR A 9 9.61 20.36 -1.71
C THR A 9 9.18 18.94 -1.40
N ARG A 10 10.13 18.02 -1.19
CA ARG A 10 9.84 16.64 -0.77
C ARG A 10 9.02 16.61 0.52
N LYS A 11 9.44 17.33 1.56
CA LYS A 11 8.73 17.38 2.85
C LYS A 11 7.31 17.93 2.69
N LYS A 12 7.12 18.93 1.83
CA LYS A 12 5.81 19.51 1.53
C LYS A 12 4.91 18.49 0.83
N VAL A 13 5.36 17.90 -0.29
CA VAL A 13 4.58 16.92 -1.06
C VAL A 13 4.25 15.69 -0.21
N LEU A 14 5.22 15.18 0.55
CA LEU A 14 5.00 14.01 1.40
C LEU A 14 3.97 14.28 2.49
N LYS A 15 3.96 15.48 3.09
CA LYS A 15 2.90 15.88 4.02
C LYS A 15 1.53 15.94 3.35
N VAL A 16 1.45 16.53 2.15
CA VAL A 16 0.20 16.63 1.39
C VAL A 16 -0.36 15.23 1.10
N VAL A 17 0.48 14.35 0.55
CA VAL A 17 0.12 12.96 0.24
C VAL A 17 -0.26 12.18 1.50
N PHE A 18 0.47 12.36 2.60
CA PHE A 18 0.17 11.68 3.86
C PHE A 18 -1.20 12.07 4.42
N PHE A 19 -1.51 13.37 4.49
CA PHE A 19 -2.79 13.85 5.01
C PHE A 19 -3.96 13.48 4.11
N SER A 20 -3.80 13.60 2.78
CA SER A 20 -4.82 13.17 1.84
C SER A 20 -5.05 11.66 1.95
N LEU A 21 -4.01 10.84 1.83
CA LEU A 21 -4.15 9.39 1.91
C LEU A 21 -4.75 8.92 3.25
N LEU A 22 -4.40 9.57 4.36
CA LEU A 22 -5.01 9.28 5.66
C LEU A 22 -6.53 9.56 5.65
N LEU A 23 -6.94 10.67 5.04
CA LEU A 23 -8.35 11.04 4.94
C LEU A 23 -9.13 10.08 4.03
N ASP A 24 -8.58 9.77 2.85
CA ASP A 24 -9.16 8.85 1.87
C ASP A 24 -9.34 7.44 2.45
N LEU A 25 -8.32 6.92 3.12
CA LEU A 25 -8.38 5.58 3.71
C LEU A 25 -9.35 5.49 4.89
N LEU A 26 -9.48 6.56 5.67
CA LEU A 26 -10.45 6.64 6.75
C LEU A 26 -11.88 6.61 6.17
N LEU A 27 -12.10 7.25 5.02
CA LEU A 27 -13.35 7.21 4.25
C LEU A 27 -13.61 5.83 3.63
N GLU A 28 -12.59 5.18 3.08
CA GLU A 28 -12.73 3.88 2.41
C GLU A 28 -13.14 2.79 3.41
N PHE A 29 -12.49 2.73 4.59
CA PHE A 29 -12.84 1.77 5.64
C PHE A 29 -14.20 2.07 6.27
N TYR A 30 -14.54 3.35 6.39
CA TYR A 30 -15.87 3.79 6.78
C TYR A 30 -16.95 3.25 5.81
N ARG A 31 -16.75 3.38 4.49
CA ARG A 31 -17.72 2.95 3.45
C ARG A 31 -17.94 1.44 3.36
N ASN A 32 -16.88 0.65 3.58
CA ASN A 32 -16.91 -0.81 3.39
C ASN A 32 -17.61 -1.60 4.51
N LEU A 33 -17.81 -1.00 5.70
CA LEU A 33 -18.43 -1.66 6.85
C LEU A 33 -19.96 -1.52 6.90
N GLU A 34 -20.53 -0.51 6.25
CA GLU A 34 -21.98 -0.32 6.20
C GLU A 34 -22.61 -1.21 5.12
N ALA A 35 -22.90 -2.47 5.47
CA ALA A 35 -23.84 -3.31 4.74
C ALA A 35 -25.27 -2.96 5.20
N PRO A 36 -26.20 -2.58 4.32
CA PRO A 36 -27.52 -2.10 4.75
C PRO A 36 -28.36 -3.23 5.35
N THR A 37 -28.64 -3.16 6.64
CA THR A 37 -29.55 -4.08 7.36
C THR A 37 -31.03 -3.68 7.25
N ALA A 38 -31.32 -2.50 6.68
CA ALA A 38 -32.65 -1.90 6.67
C ALA A 38 -33.45 -2.07 5.35
N PHE A 39 -32.90 -2.74 4.32
CA PHE A 39 -33.68 -3.11 3.13
C PHE A 39 -34.46 -4.41 3.35
N SER A 40 -35.13 -4.52 4.49
CA SER A 40 -36.09 -5.59 4.76
C SER A 40 -37.50 -5.14 4.39
N SER A 41 -38.09 -5.90 3.47
CA SER A 41 -39.53 -6.06 3.23
C SER A 41 -40.35 -4.80 2.97
N SER A 42 -40.34 -4.30 1.74
CA SER A 42 -41.52 -3.63 1.15
C SER A 42 -41.34 -3.44 -0.36
N SER A 43 -41.74 -4.43 -1.16
CA SER A 43 -42.37 -4.25 -2.48
C SER A 43 -42.50 -5.58 -3.24
N GLU A 44 -43.69 -5.82 -3.78
CA GLU A 44 -44.16 -7.00 -4.53
C GLU A 44 -43.52 -7.21 -5.92
N SER A 45 -42.28 -6.76 -6.13
CA SER A 45 -41.57 -6.97 -7.40
C SER A 45 -40.25 -7.73 -7.18
N PRO A 46 -39.79 -8.55 -8.14
CA PRO A 46 -38.51 -9.25 -8.04
C PRO A 46 -37.37 -8.22 -8.10
N THR A 47 -36.99 -7.70 -6.95
CA THR A 47 -35.89 -6.75 -6.83
C THR A 47 -34.56 -7.47 -7.10
N LEU A 48 -33.56 -6.72 -7.59
CA LEU A 48 -32.21 -7.26 -7.81
C LEU A 48 -31.60 -7.77 -6.50
N LEU A 49 -31.97 -7.14 -5.38
CA LEU A 49 -31.69 -7.61 -4.03
C LEU A 49 -32.34 -8.97 -3.76
N ALA A 50 -33.61 -9.17 -4.12
CA ALA A 50 -34.26 -10.48 -3.97
C ALA A 50 -33.53 -11.57 -4.76
N HIS A 51 -33.12 -11.30 -6.00
CA HIS A 51 -32.37 -12.28 -6.82
C HIS A 51 -30.98 -12.61 -6.24
N ILE A 52 -30.26 -11.59 -5.76
CA ILE A 52 -28.98 -11.79 -5.06
C ILE A 52 -29.19 -12.55 -3.76
N LEU A 53 -30.20 -12.21 -2.96
CA LEU A 53 -30.51 -12.91 -1.71
C LEU A 53 -30.97 -14.35 -1.97
N THR A 54 -31.70 -14.61 -3.05
CA THR A 54 -32.04 -15.98 -3.45
C THR A 54 -30.79 -16.77 -3.81
N TYR A 55 -29.86 -16.20 -4.59
CA TYR A 55 -28.58 -16.83 -4.91
C TYR A 55 -27.70 -17.02 -3.67
N LEU A 56 -27.66 -16.04 -2.78
CA LEU A 56 -26.89 -16.09 -1.54
C LEU A 56 -27.51 -17.12 -0.57
N ASN A 57 -28.84 -17.28 -0.56
CA ASN A 57 -29.53 -18.30 0.23
C ASN A 57 -29.39 -19.71 -0.36
N THR A 58 -29.39 -19.90 -1.68
CA THR A 58 -29.06 -21.20 -2.29
C THR A 58 -27.59 -21.55 -2.09
N TYR A 59 -26.70 -20.56 -2.14
CA TYR A 59 -25.30 -20.73 -1.77
C TYR A 59 -25.14 -21.09 -0.29
N LYS A 60 -25.88 -20.44 0.63
CA LYS A 60 -25.92 -20.82 2.05
C LYS A 60 -26.42 -22.25 2.28
N ALA A 61 -27.44 -22.66 1.53
CA ALA A 61 -28.01 -24.01 1.62
C ALA A 61 -27.03 -25.12 1.16
N SER A 62 -25.96 -24.74 0.47
CA SER A 62 -24.89 -25.68 0.09
C SER A 62 -23.87 -25.95 1.21
N PHE A 63 -23.94 -25.25 2.35
CA PHE A 63 -22.99 -25.44 3.46
C PHE A 63 -23.43 -26.52 4.45
N ALA A 64 -22.43 -27.23 5.01
CA ALA A 64 -22.64 -28.34 5.95
C ALA A 64 -23.10 -27.88 7.35
N LYS A 65 -22.85 -26.62 7.72
CA LYS A 65 -23.36 -25.99 8.95
C LYS A 65 -24.44 -24.97 8.62
N PRO A 66 -25.58 -24.97 9.33
CA PRO A 66 -26.61 -23.94 9.16
C PRO A 66 -26.05 -22.58 9.60
N ILE A 67 -26.14 -21.60 8.72
CA ILE A 67 -25.69 -20.23 8.93
C ILE A 67 -26.85 -19.45 9.57
N ASP A 68 -26.69 -19.01 10.82
CA ASP A 68 -27.65 -18.10 11.47
C ASP A 68 -27.77 -16.79 10.68
N SER A 69 -28.97 -16.21 10.66
CA SER A 69 -29.34 -14.91 10.06
C SER A 69 -28.38 -13.75 10.37
N ARG A 70 -27.61 -13.84 11.47
CA ARG A 70 -26.60 -12.85 11.87
C ARG A 70 -25.33 -12.86 11.03
N TYR A 71 -24.99 -13.99 10.41
CA TYR A 71 -23.82 -14.09 9.52
C TYR A 71 -24.09 -13.52 8.13
N ASP A 72 -25.36 -13.31 7.77
CA ASP A 72 -25.78 -12.72 6.50
C ASP A 72 -25.14 -11.35 6.28
N ILE A 73 -25.00 -10.57 7.35
CA ILE A 73 -24.40 -9.23 7.33
C ILE A 73 -22.92 -9.31 6.97
N VAL A 74 -22.20 -10.25 7.60
CA VAL A 74 -20.76 -10.42 7.36
C VAL A 74 -20.52 -11.01 5.97
N LEU A 75 -21.33 -11.99 5.54
CA LEU A 75 -21.22 -12.57 4.20
C LEU A 75 -21.56 -11.57 3.10
N LEU A 76 -22.62 -10.76 3.27
CA LEU A 76 -22.99 -9.69 2.34
C LEU A 76 -21.91 -8.60 2.29
N GLY A 77 -21.40 -8.18 3.44
CA GLY A 77 -20.27 -7.24 3.52
C GLY A 77 -19.02 -7.78 2.83
N GLY A 78 -18.73 -9.08 2.99
CA GLY A 78 -17.65 -9.78 2.30
C GLY A 78 -17.85 -9.81 0.78
N ALA A 79 -19.04 -10.15 0.30
CA ALA A 79 -19.36 -10.17 -1.12
C ALA A 79 -19.25 -8.77 -1.76
N LEU A 80 -19.73 -7.72 -1.08
CA LEU A 80 -19.59 -6.33 -1.53
C LEU A 80 -18.12 -5.88 -1.54
N GLY A 81 -17.35 -6.23 -0.50
CA GLY A 81 -15.91 -5.97 -0.44
C GLY A 81 -15.13 -6.71 -1.54
N SER A 82 -15.54 -7.94 -1.86
CA SER A 82 -14.96 -8.73 -2.96
C SER A 82 -15.28 -8.11 -4.31
N LEU A 83 -16.53 -7.72 -4.57
CA LEU A 83 -16.91 -6.99 -5.78
C LEU A 83 -16.08 -5.72 -5.95
N PHE A 84 -16.00 -4.92 -4.89
CA PHE A 84 -15.24 -3.68 -4.88
C PHE A 84 -13.76 -3.93 -5.21
N SER A 85 -13.14 -4.94 -4.59
CA SER A 85 -11.74 -5.33 -4.85
C SER A 85 -11.53 -5.83 -6.28
N LEU A 86 -12.44 -6.62 -6.83
CA LEU A 86 -12.34 -7.11 -8.21
C LEU A 86 -12.45 -5.97 -9.23
N LEU A 87 -13.31 -4.98 -8.99
CA LEU A 87 -13.38 -3.79 -9.83
C LEU A 87 -12.10 -2.95 -9.74
N GLN A 88 -11.54 -2.79 -8.53
CA GLN A 88 -10.22 -2.16 -8.37
C GLN A 88 -9.14 -2.92 -9.14
N ALA A 89 -9.18 -4.24 -9.16
CA ALA A 89 -8.22 -5.03 -9.90
C ALA A 89 -8.23 -4.73 -11.41
N LEU A 90 -9.40 -4.46 -11.98
CA LEU A 90 -9.53 -4.06 -13.38
C LEU A 90 -9.10 -2.61 -13.62
N ALA A 91 -9.48 -1.70 -12.73
CA ALA A 91 -9.20 -0.27 -12.88
C ALA A 91 -7.74 0.11 -12.60
N SER A 92 -7.10 -0.55 -11.63
CA SER A 92 -5.76 -0.18 -11.14
C SER A 92 -4.72 -0.08 -12.26
N PRO A 93 -4.53 -1.06 -13.17
CA PRO A 93 -3.52 -0.94 -14.22
C PRO A 93 -3.83 0.18 -15.22
N ILE A 94 -5.12 0.40 -15.49
CA ILE A 94 -5.59 1.43 -16.43
C ILE A 94 -5.28 2.82 -15.85
N ILE A 95 -5.68 3.09 -14.61
CA ILE A 95 -5.40 4.38 -13.96
C ILE A 95 -3.89 4.60 -13.79
N GLY A 96 -3.15 3.54 -13.47
CA GLY A 96 -1.69 3.59 -13.36
C GLY A 96 -1.01 4.03 -14.66
N THR A 97 -1.34 3.38 -15.78
CA THR A 97 -0.78 3.70 -17.11
C THR A 97 -1.24 5.07 -17.62
N LEU A 98 -2.49 5.44 -17.36
CA LEU A 98 -2.99 6.78 -17.66
C LEU A 98 -2.22 7.86 -16.90
N SER A 99 -1.83 7.61 -15.66
CA SER A 99 -1.03 8.56 -14.88
C SER A 99 0.40 8.72 -15.37
N ASP A 100 1.00 7.66 -15.95
CA ASP A 100 2.31 7.75 -16.61
C ASP A 100 2.24 8.66 -17.85
N LYS A 101 1.11 8.63 -18.59
CA LYS A 101 0.91 9.44 -19.81
C LYS A 101 0.47 10.89 -19.52
N TYR A 102 -0.52 11.05 -18.63
CA TYR A 102 -1.21 12.33 -18.40
C TYR A 102 -0.70 13.08 -17.16
N GLY A 103 0.19 12.50 -16.35
CA GLY A 103 0.71 13.09 -15.13
C GLY A 103 0.01 12.55 -13.87
N ARG A 104 0.73 12.56 -12.75
CA ARG A 104 0.27 11.99 -11.48
C ARG A 104 -0.88 12.81 -10.89
N ARG A 105 -0.75 14.13 -10.93
CA ARG A 105 -1.74 15.05 -10.35
C ARG A 105 -3.08 14.94 -11.08
N THR A 106 -3.05 14.97 -12.41
CA THR A 106 -4.25 14.91 -13.24
C THR A 106 -5.00 13.59 -13.07
N ALA A 107 -4.27 12.46 -13.06
CA ALA A 107 -4.87 11.16 -12.85
C ALA A 107 -5.49 11.03 -11.44
N LEU A 108 -4.84 11.55 -10.40
CA LEU A 108 -5.36 11.51 -9.04
C LEU A 108 -6.64 12.34 -8.89
N LEU A 109 -6.69 13.54 -9.46
CA LEU A 109 -7.89 14.40 -9.43
C LEU A 109 -9.05 13.81 -10.26
N ALA A 110 -8.76 13.14 -11.37
CA ALA A 110 -9.78 12.44 -12.15
C ALA A 110 -10.38 11.27 -11.36
N SER A 111 -9.53 10.48 -10.69
CA SER A 111 -9.90 9.40 -9.77
C SER A 111 -10.80 9.91 -8.63
N MET A 112 -10.40 11.01 -7.98
CA MET A 112 -11.18 11.71 -6.95
C MET A 112 -12.57 12.15 -7.44
N THR A 113 -12.67 12.63 -8.67
CA THR A 113 -13.97 13.05 -9.25
C THR A 113 -14.93 11.86 -9.37
N GLY A 114 -14.42 10.69 -9.77
CA GLY A 114 -15.20 9.45 -9.81
C GLY A 114 -15.64 8.98 -8.41
N ASN A 115 -14.77 9.12 -7.41
CA ASN A 115 -15.13 8.82 -6.03
C ASN A 115 -16.18 9.80 -5.46
N ILE A 116 -16.11 11.10 -5.78
CA ILE A 116 -17.17 12.06 -5.43
C ILE A 116 -18.51 11.62 -6.03
N LEU A 117 -18.53 11.22 -7.31
CA LEU A 117 -19.74 10.72 -7.97
C LEU A 117 -20.29 9.46 -7.27
N SER A 118 -19.41 8.52 -6.89
CA SER A 118 -19.78 7.34 -6.10
C SER A 118 -20.46 7.74 -4.78
N VAL A 119 -19.87 8.66 -4.01
CA VAL A 119 -20.46 9.08 -2.73
C VAL A 119 -21.75 9.87 -2.92
N LEU A 120 -21.87 10.69 -3.97
CA LEU A 120 -23.13 11.36 -4.33
C LEU A 120 -24.25 10.35 -4.61
N LEU A 121 -23.96 9.29 -5.37
CA LEU A 121 -24.90 8.20 -5.59
C LEU A 121 -25.30 7.52 -4.28
N TRP A 122 -24.35 7.37 -3.34
CA TRP A 122 -24.63 6.78 -2.05
C TRP A 122 -25.51 7.67 -1.14
N VAL A 123 -25.29 8.98 -1.13
CA VAL A 123 -26.16 9.94 -0.42
C VAL A 123 -27.60 9.84 -0.91
N CYS A 124 -27.78 9.70 -2.23
CA CYS A 124 -29.08 9.56 -2.86
C CYS A 124 -29.64 8.13 -2.83
N ALA A 125 -28.93 7.15 -2.25
CA ALA A 125 -29.33 5.75 -2.30
C ALA A 125 -30.48 5.45 -1.32
N THR A 126 -31.71 5.47 -1.83
CA THR A 126 -32.91 5.01 -1.13
C THR A 126 -33.23 3.53 -1.37
N ASP A 127 -32.47 2.87 -2.26
CA ASP A 127 -32.63 1.47 -2.64
C ASP A 127 -31.27 0.77 -2.83
N PHE A 128 -31.27 -0.56 -2.75
CA PHE A 128 -30.05 -1.36 -2.86
C PHE A 128 -29.38 -1.27 -4.24
N ARG A 129 -30.12 -1.01 -5.34
CA ARG A 129 -29.50 -0.93 -6.69
C ARG A 129 -28.67 0.33 -6.82
N THR A 130 -29.19 1.46 -6.35
CA THR A 130 -28.46 2.73 -6.30
C THR A 130 -27.24 2.63 -5.38
N PHE A 131 -27.38 1.94 -4.25
CA PHE A 131 -26.25 1.62 -3.36
C PHE A 131 -25.20 0.74 -4.05
N LEU A 132 -25.61 -0.33 -4.74
CA LEU A 132 -24.68 -1.21 -5.45
C LEU A 132 -23.96 -0.47 -6.58
N LEU A 133 -24.68 0.36 -7.33
CA LEU A 133 -24.12 1.21 -8.38
C LEU A 133 -23.06 2.17 -7.82
N SER A 134 -23.29 2.73 -6.63
CA SER A 134 -22.30 3.57 -5.95
C SER A 134 -20.99 2.81 -5.70
N ARG A 135 -21.06 1.54 -5.30
CA ARG A 135 -19.89 0.67 -5.10
C ARG A 135 -19.19 0.33 -6.41
N VAL A 136 -19.94 0.14 -7.49
CA VAL A 136 -19.36 -0.11 -8.82
C VAL A 136 -18.57 1.10 -9.31
N VAL A 137 -19.18 2.30 -9.25
CA VAL A 137 -18.54 3.55 -9.65
C VAL A 137 -17.31 3.84 -8.78
N GLY A 138 -17.42 3.63 -7.48
CA GLY A 138 -16.31 3.79 -6.54
C GLY A 138 -15.16 2.84 -6.87
N GLY A 139 -15.42 1.54 -7.01
CA GLY A 139 -14.39 0.53 -7.25
C GLY A 139 -13.65 0.73 -8.57
N LEU A 140 -14.34 1.20 -9.61
CA LEU A 140 -13.74 1.53 -10.91
C LEU A 140 -12.94 2.84 -10.90
N SER A 141 -13.26 3.74 -9.98
CA SER A 141 -12.60 5.04 -9.84
C SER A 141 -11.49 5.03 -8.79
N GLU A 142 -11.29 3.92 -8.07
CA GLU A 142 -10.37 3.84 -6.93
C GLU A 142 -8.90 3.68 -7.39
N GLY A 143 -8.26 4.79 -7.72
CA GLY A 143 -6.84 4.84 -8.12
C GLY A 143 -5.92 5.52 -7.11
N ASN A 144 -6.45 6.04 -6.00
CA ASN A 144 -5.75 7.03 -5.19
C ASN A 144 -4.54 6.44 -4.47
N VAL A 145 -4.70 5.24 -3.90
CA VAL A 145 -3.64 4.57 -3.14
C VAL A 145 -2.40 4.32 -4.00
N GLN A 146 -2.58 3.70 -5.17
CA GLN A 146 -1.47 3.37 -6.07
C GLN A 146 -0.81 4.64 -6.65
N LEU A 147 -1.59 5.70 -6.90
CA LEU A 147 -1.06 6.99 -7.34
C LEU A 147 -0.29 7.68 -6.22
N ALA A 148 -0.77 7.61 -4.98
CA ALA A 148 -0.05 8.10 -3.81
C ALA A 148 1.28 7.36 -3.61
N ILE A 149 1.32 6.04 -3.80
CA ILE A 149 2.55 5.24 -3.78
C ILE A 149 3.49 5.66 -4.93
N ALA A 150 2.96 5.89 -6.14
CA ALA A 150 3.75 6.37 -7.27
C ALA A 150 4.33 7.77 -7.02
N ILE A 151 3.53 8.72 -6.54
CA ILE A 151 3.94 10.07 -6.16
C ILE A 151 5.01 10.00 -5.05
N ALA A 152 4.79 9.17 -4.03
CA ALA A 152 5.74 8.96 -2.95
C ALA A 152 7.07 8.37 -3.44
N THR A 153 7.02 7.53 -4.47
CA THR A 153 8.20 6.99 -5.16
C THR A 153 8.91 8.07 -5.97
N ASP A 154 8.15 8.94 -6.66
CA ASP A 154 8.64 10.05 -7.49
C ASP A 154 9.46 11.08 -6.70
N ILE A 155 9.07 11.34 -5.45
CA ILE A 155 9.76 12.30 -4.57
C ILE A 155 10.83 11.67 -3.67
N SER A 156 11.07 10.37 -3.75
CA SER A 156 11.96 9.65 -2.82
C SER A 156 13.19 9.09 -3.50
N ASP A 157 14.35 9.35 -2.91
CA ASP A 157 15.60 8.69 -3.30
C ASP A 157 15.66 7.24 -2.83
N GLU A 158 16.53 6.45 -3.43
CA GLU A 158 16.70 5.01 -3.15
C GLU A 158 16.85 4.70 -1.65
N LYS A 159 17.65 5.50 -0.91
CA LYS A 159 17.89 5.29 0.53
C LYS A 159 16.65 5.47 1.39
N GLN A 160 15.74 6.35 0.97
CA GLN A 160 14.56 6.76 1.74
C GLN A 160 13.24 6.20 1.20
N ARG A 161 13.30 5.44 0.10
CA ARG A 161 12.11 4.87 -0.55
C ARG A 161 11.40 3.86 0.34
N GLY A 162 12.12 2.91 0.95
CA GLY A 162 11.54 1.98 1.92
C GLY A 162 10.89 2.70 3.11
N ALA A 163 11.57 3.71 3.65
CA ALA A 163 11.03 4.51 4.73
C ALA A 163 9.76 5.29 4.34
N THR A 164 9.68 5.75 3.09
CA THR A 164 8.51 6.46 2.58
C THR A 164 7.33 5.51 2.36
N MET A 165 7.57 4.28 1.89
CA MET A 165 6.54 3.24 1.79
C MET A 165 6.01 2.81 3.16
N ALA A 166 6.85 2.81 4.19
CA ALA A 166 6.39 2.58 5.55
C ALA A 166 5.45 3.69 6.04
N LEU A 167 5.68 4.96 5.69
CA LEU A 167 4.76 6.07 6.02
C LEU A 167 3.37 5.89 5.37
N VAL A 168 3.33 5.44 4.12
CA VAL A 168 2.08 5.05 3.45
C VAL A 168 1.39 3.93 4.23
N GLY A 169 2.14 2.91 4.66
CA GLY A 169 1.62 1.83 5.50
C GLY A 169 1.02 2.31 6.83
N ILE A 170 1.63 3.31 7.47
CA ILE A 170 1.11 3.92 8.71
C ILE A 170 -0.27 4.53 8.46
N CYS A 171 -0.49 5.22 7.33
CA CYS A 171 -1.81 5.74 6.97
C CYS A 171 -2.86 4.62 6.92
N PHE A 172 -2.51 3.47 6.32
CA PHE A 172 -3.39 2.29 6.29
C PHE A 172 -3.72 1.77 7.69
N SER A 173 -2.71 1.58 8.54
CA SER A 173 -2.93 1.03 9.88
C SER A 173 -3.74 1.96 10.78
N ILE A 174 -3.49 3.27 10.71
CA ILE A 174 -4.28 4.28 11.45
C ILE A 174 -5.73 4.25 10.96
N SER A 175 -5.94 4.28 9.64
CA SER A 175 -7.28 4.28 9.05
C SER A 175 -8.05 3.00 9.36
N PHE A 176 -7.37 1.85 9.32
CA PHE A 176 -7.95 0.57 9.70
C PHE A 176 -8.34 0.49 11.19
N THR A 177 -7.60 1.19 12.05
CA THR A 177 -7.85 1.23 13.49
C THR A 177 -9.04 2.15 13.83
N PHE A 178 -9.05 3.37 13.28
CA PHE A 178 -10.01 4.40 13.65
C PHE A 178 -11.23 4.48 12.73
N GLY A 179 -11.10 4.09 11.46
CA GLY A 179 -12.19 4.13 10.46
C GLY A 179 -13.42 3.31 10.88
N PRO A 180 -13.27 2.02 11.25
CA PRO A 180 -14.40 1.20 11.73
C PRO A 180 -15.09 1.78 12.97
N ALA A 181 -14.32 2.32 13.91
CA ALA A 181 -14.85 2.92 15.13
C ALA A 181 -15.66 4.20 14.81
N LEU A 182 -15.15 5.04 13.91
CA LEU A 182 -15.85 6.25 13.47
C LEU A 182 -17.14 5.90 12.71
N GLY A 183 -17.12 4.89 11.84
CA GLY A 183 -18.30 4.43 11.11
C GLY A 183 -19.36 3.83 12.04
N ALA A 184 -18.94 2.99 12.98
CA ALA A 184 -19.86 2.45 14.00
C ALA A 184 -20.54 3.57 14.80
N TRP A 185 -19.80 4.61 15.18
CA TRP A 185 -20.39 5.77 15.87
C TRP A 185 -21.36 6.55 15.00
N LEU A 186 -20.98 6.90 13.77
CA LEU A 186 -21.84 7.65 12.85
C LEU A 186 -23.12 6.91 12.47
N SER A 187 -23.07 5.58 12.37
CA SER A 187 -24.26 4.75 12.10
C SER A 187 -25.33 4.81 13.19
N THR A 188 -25.00 5.29 14.39
CA THR A 188 -26.00 5.53 15.45
C THR A 188 -26.80 6.82 15.25
N ILE A 189 -26.35 7.73 14.39
CA ILE A 189 -26.94 9.05 14.16
C ILE A 189 -27.83 9.01 12.91
N SER A 190 -29.08 8.58 13.10
CA SER A 190 -30.09 8.56 12.03
C SER A 190 -30.88 9.87 11.99
N THR A 191 -30.42 10.82 11.17
CA THR A 191 -31.06 12.15 11.03
C THR A 191 -32.16 12.14 9.97
N VAL A 192 -32.10 11.24 8.99
CA VAL A 192 -33.01 11.19 7.84
C VAL A 192 -33.78 9.87 7.84
N GLN A 193 -35.10 9.95 8.00
CA GLN A 193 -35.98 8.78 8.12
C GLN A 193 -36.05 7.94 6.83
N ALA A 194 -35.91 8.58 5.66
CA ALA A 194 -35.92 7.93 4.35
C ALA A 194 -34.58 7.28 3.95
N ASN A 195 -33.47 7.70 4.57
CA ASN A 195 -32.15 7.09 4.36
C ASN A 195 -31.36 7.15 5.69
N PRO A 196 -31.40 6.08 6.48
CA PRO A 196 -30.68 6.00 7.76
C PRO A 196 -29.17 6.29 7.64
N PHE A 197 -28.59 6.13 6.45
CA PHE A 197 -27.17 6.30 6.16
C PHE A 197 -26.84 7.68 5.56
N ALA A 198 -27.83 8.55 5.31
CA ALA A 198 -27.60 9.85 4.68
C ALA A 198 -26.68 10.76 5.50
N THR A 199 -26.75 10.71 6.84
CA THR A 199 -25.86 11.49 7.71
C THR A 199 -24.39 11.10 7.45
N ALA A 200 -24.14 9.81 7.40
CA ALA A 200 -22.81 9.24 7.38
C ALA A 200 -22.22 9.31 5.94
N ALA A 201 -23.04 9.07 4.91
CA ALA A 201 -22.73 9.34 3.51
C ALA A 201 -22.49 10.83 3.23
N GLY A 202 -23.27 11.73 3.85
CA GLY A 202 -23.10 13.18 3.72
C GLY A 202 -21.80 13.68 4.36
N PHE A 203 -21.43 13.12 5.53
CA PHE A 203 -20.12 13.38 6.13
C PHE A 203 -18.98 12.88 5.24
N SER A 204 -19.13 11.69 4.63
CA SER A 204 -18.17 11.17 3.66
C SER A 204 -18.03 12.08 2.43
N LEU A 205 -19.15 12.62 1.93
CA LEU A 205 -19.14 13.57 0.81
C LEU A 205 -18.37 14.84 1.16
N PHE A 206 -18.60 15.39 2.36
CA PHE A 206 -17.88 16.56 2.83
C PHE A 206 -16.37 16.31 2.88
N LEU A 207 -15.94 15.18 3.46
CA LEU A 207 -14.53 14.86 3.60
C LEU A 207 -13.84 14.63 2.25
N ILE A 208 -14.47 13.92 1.30
CA ILE A 208 -13.86 13.67 -0.01
C ILE A 208 -13.78 14.94 -0.87
N VAL A 209 -14.78 15.82 -0.78
CA VAL A 209 -14.73 17.13 -1.45
C VAL A 209 -13.63 18.00 -0.84
N ALA A 210 -13.53 18.03 0.49
CA ALA A 210 -12.47 18.75 1.19
C ALA A 210 -11.07 18.22 0.84
N GLU A 211 -10.92 16.89 0.75
CA GLU A 211 -9.68 16.25 0.32
C GLU A 211 -9.33 16.61 -1.12
N THR A 212 -10.29 16.52 -2.03
CA THR A 212 -10.10 16.83 -3.46
C THR A 212 -9.69 18.29 -3.63
N LEU A 213 -10.31 19.22 -2.89
CA LEU A 213 -9.94 20.63 -2.88
C LEU A 213 -8.52 20.83 -2.33
N TYR A 214 -8.17 20.15 -1.24
CA TYR A 214 -6.85 20.20 -0.65
C TYR A 214 -5.77 19.70 -1.63
N LEU A 215 -6.00 18.57 -2.30
CA LEU A 215 -5.13 18.04 -3.34
C LEU A 215 -5.02 18.99 -4.53
N TYR A 216 -6.14 19.58 -4.98
CA TYR A 216 -6.15 20.53 -6.08
C TYR A 216 -5.24 21.74 -5.78
N ILE A 217 -5.27 22.27 -4.56
CA ILE A 217 -4.48 23.45 -4.17
C ILE A 217 -3.02 23.10 -3.85
N CYS A 218 -2.78 22.00 -3.16
CA CYS A 218 -1.50 21.71 -2.51
C CYS A 218 -0.61 20.71 -3.25
N LEU A 219 -1.16 19.85 -4.12
CA LEU A 219 -0.39 18.82 -4.81
C LEU A 219 0.18 19.35 -6.13
N PRO A 220 1.52 19.51 -6.27
CA PRO A 220 2.15 19.79 -7.55
C PRO A 220 2.26 18.52 -8.41
N GLU A 221 2.54 18.69 -9.70
CA GLU A 221 2.90 17.56 -10.57
C GLU A 221 4.25 16.97 -10.14
N THR A 222 4.33 15.64 -10.04
CA THR A 222 5.53 14.92 -9.58
C THR A 222 6.15 14.02 -10.63
N LEU A 223 5.49 13.80 -11.78
CA LEU A 223 6.03 12.98 -12.86
C LEU A 223 7.35 13.59 -13.39
N PRO A 224 8.49 12.87 -13.34
CA PRO A 224 9.81 13.44 -13.68
C PRO A 224 9.89 14.03 -15.10
N SER A 225 9.34 13.34 -16.10
CA SER A 225 9.34 13.79 -17.51
C SER A 225 8.56 15.09 -17.71
N LYS A 226 7.37 15.22 -17.12
CA LYS A 226 6.58 16.47 -17.18
C LYS A 226 7.21 17.62 -16.38
N VAL A 227 7.80 17.33 -15.22
CA VAL A 227 8.53 18.34 -14.44
C VAL A 227 9.76 18.83 -15.21
N ALA A 228 10.47 17.94 -15.93
CA ALA A 228 11.59 18.31 -16.77
C ALA A 228 11.15 19.17 -17.97
N GLN A 229 10.05 18.81 -18.64
CA GLN A 229 9.48 19.59 -19.74
C GLN A 229 9.02 20.98 -19.30
N ALA A 230 8.35 21.11 -18.15
CA ALA A 230 7.92 22.40 -17.62
C ALA A 230 9.10 23.33 -17.33
N LYS A 231 10.21 22.80 -16.78
CA LYS A 231 11.46 23.56 -16.56
C LYS A 231 12.08 24.04 -17.88
N LEU A 232 12.06 23.21 -18.92
CA LEU A 232 12.60 23.55 -20.24
C LEU A 232 11.75 24.61 -20.96
N ASN A 233 10.43 24.58 -20.77
CA ASN A 233 9.51 25.52 -21.40
C ASN A 233 9.47 26.89 -20.69
N GLY A 234 10.18 27.05 -19.57
CA GLY A 234 10.14 28.27 -18.76
C GLY A 234 8.79 28.51 -18.08
N GLU A 235 7.93 27.50 -18.05
CA GLU A 235 6.67 27.58 -17.32
C GLU A 235 6.97 27.55 -15.82
N PRO A 236 6.23 28.31 -14.99
CA PRO A 236 6.35 28.17 -13.56
C PRO A 236 5.97 26.74 -13.19
N VAL A 237 6.98 25.89 -12.95
CA VAL A 237 6.81 24.63 -12.23
C VAL A 237 6.02 25.01 -11.00
N ALA A 238 4.84 24.42 -10.79
CA ALA A 238 3.86 24.82 -9.78
C ALA A 238 4.43 24.68 -8.35
N THR A 239 5.39 25.52 -7.99
CA THR A 239 5.80 25.84 -6.65
C THR A 239 4.89 26.97 -6.22
N ASN A 240 3.71 26.62 -5.71
CA ASN A 240 2.88 27.55 -4.97
C ASN A 240 3.68 28.01 -3.74
N GLY A 241 4.31 29.17 -3.87
CA GLY A 241 5.16 29.84 -2.87
C GLY A 241 5.68 31.15 -3.46
N VAL A 242 5.12 32.25 -2.97
CA VAL A 242 5.40 33.64 -3.35
C VAL A 242 6.90 33.95 -3.26
N THR A 243 7.54 34.23 -4.40
CA THR A 243 8.63 35.22 -4.50
C THR A 243 8.71 35.76 -5.93
N LYS A 244 8.75 37.09 -6.02
CA LYS A 244 8.67 37.90 -7.25
C LYS A 244 9.74 37.55 -8.27
N ALA A 245 9.31 37.46 -9.53
CA ALA A 245 10.17 37.49 -10.70
C ALA A 245 10.66 38.93 -10.98
N THR A 246 11.95 39.08 -11.29
CA THR A 246 12.51 40.25 -11.99
C THR A 246 13.56 39.78 -13.00
N GLY A 247 13.40 40.24 -14.25
CA GLY A 247 14.41 40.19 -15.34
C GLY A 247 14.34 38.93 -16.21
N SER A 248 13.57 38.91 -17.31
CA SER A 248 13.87 39.45 -18.65
C SER A 248 14.90 38.66 -19.47
N SER A 249 14.35 37.95 -20.47
CA SER A 249 14.78 37.90 -21.87
C SER A 249 16.18 37.36 -22.24
N ALA A 250 16.22 36.13 -22.77
CA ALA A 250 17.15 35.73 -23.83
C ALA A 250 16.66 34.49 -24.61
N LYS A 251 15.96 34.77 -25.72
CA LYS A 251 16.00 34.10 -27.03
C LYS A 251 16.20 32.58 -27.14
N LYS A 252 15.16 31.93 -27.69
CA LYS A 252 15.17 31.01 -28.86
C LYS A 252 16.57 30.76 -29.46
N THR A 253 17.08 29.52 -29.37
CA THR A 253 17.93 28.84 -30.40
C THR A 253 18.25 27.35 -30.08
N GLN A 254 17.90 26.77 -28.93
CA GLN A 254 18.31 25.38 -28.60
C GLN A 254 17.30 24.24 -28.89
N ALA A 255 16.26 24.47 -29.70
CA ALA A 255 15.23 23.45 -29.97
C ALA A 255 15.64 22.34 -30.99
N LYS A 256 16.93 22.20 -31.36
CA LYS A 256 17.34 21.24 -32.41
C LYS A 256 18.62 20.43 -32.14
N ILE A 257 19.16 20.41 -30.92
CA ILE A 257 20.42 19.68 -30.60
C ILE A 257 20.23 18.54 -29.57
N VAL A 258 19.08 18.43 -28.88
CA VAL A 258 18.89 17.38 -27.84
C VAL A 258 18.12 16.15 -28.32
N SER A 259 17.59 16.14 -29.57
CA SER A 259 16.98 14.91 -30.13
C SER A 259 17.99 13.83 -30.52
N ALA A 260 19.29 14.05 -30.30
CA ALA A 260 20.37 13.10 -30.62
C ALA A 260 21.19 12.66 -29.39
N SER A 261 20.71 12.87 -28.16
CA SER A 261 21.44 12.49 -26.93
C SER A 261 20.59 11.82 -25.85
N THR A 262 19.45 11.24 -26.21
CA THR A 262 18.63 10.42 -25.28
C THR A 262 18.99 8.93 -25.29
N ASP A 263 20.04 8.52 -26.00
CA ASP A 263 20.49 7.10 -26.05
C ASP A 263 21.40 6.67 -24.87
N GLY A 264 21.41 7.45 -23.78
CA GLY A 264 22.35 7.25 -22.67
C GLY A 264 21.75 6.93 -21.30
N VAL A 265 20.44 6.66 -21.18
CA VAL A 265 19.88 6.25 -19.88
C VAL A 265 20.31 4.81 -19.62
N LYS A 266 21.40 4.63 -18.84
CA LYS A 266 21.77 3.33 -18.24
C LYS A 266 20.52 2.72 -17.62
N LYS A 267 19.94 1.70 -18.26
CA LYS A 267 18.88 0.87 -17.69
C LYS A 267 19.44 0.29 -16.40
N GLN A 268 18.93 0.75 -15.26
CA GLN A 268 19.26 0.19 -13.97
C GLN A 268 18.97 -1.32 -14.05
N GLY A 269 19.97 -2.14 -13.72
CA GLY A 269 19.84 -3.61 -13.79
C GLY A 269 18.65 -4.04 -12.93
N ARG A 270 17.65 -4.66 -13.57
CA ARG A 270 16.43 -5.12 -12.91
C ARG A 270 16.80 -6.37 -12.11
N THR A 271 16.55 -6.36 -10.82
CA THR A 271 16.89 -7.49 -9.94
C THR A 271 15.75 -8.51 -9.88
N ASN A 272 14.51 -8.06 -9.82
CA ASN A 272 13.34 -8.92 -9.74
C ASN A 272 12.44 -8.78 -10.97
N SER A 273 11.86 -9.91 -11.42
CA SER A 273 10.81 -9.88 -12.42
C SER A 273 9.51 -9.30 -11.83
N HIS A 274 8.84 -8.40 -12.56
CA HIS A 274 7.55 -7.88 -12.13
C HIS A 274 6.48 -8.97 -12.00
N PHE A 275 6.55 -10.00 -12.85
CA PHE A 275 5.62 -11.12 -12.76
C PHE A 275 5.76 -11.85 -11.43
N LEU A 276 7.00 -12.07 -10.99
CA LEU A 276 7.28 -12.74 -9.71
C LEU A 276 6.79 -11.90 -8.52
N LEU A 277 7.05 -10.59 -8.53
CA LEU A 277 6.55 -9.68 -7.49
C LEU A 277 5.01 -9.64 -7.45
N ASN A 278 4.37 -9.57 -8.61
CA ASN A 278 2.92 -9.58 -8.72
C ASN A 278 2.32 -10.91 -8.24
N LEU A 279 2.89 -12.04 -8.65
CA LEU A 279 2.46 -13.37 -8.23
C LEU A 279 2.64 -13.54 -6.71
N THR A 280 3.75 -13.05 -6.16
CA THR A 280 3.98 -13.05 -4.70
C THR A 280 2.90 -12.26 -3.98
N HIS A 281 2.60 -11.06 -4.49
CA HIS A 281 1.63 -10.16 -3.89
C HIS A 281 0.21 -10.73 -3.95
N LEU A 282 -0.20 -11.28 -5.10
CA LEU A 282 -1.48 -11.98 -5.24
C LEU A 282 -1.57 -13.16 -4.28
N SER A 283 -0.58 -14.06 -4.32
CA SER A 283 -0.60 -15.29 -3.53
C SER A 283 -0.66 -14.96 -2.04
N PHE A 284 0.17 -14.03 -1.58
CA PHE A 284 0.15 -13.58 -0.20
C PHE A 284 -1.22 -13.01 0.21
N ILE A 285 -1.75 -12.03 -0.55
CA ILE A 285 -3.01 -11.38 -0.20
C ILE A 285 -4.20 -12.35 -0.29
N LEU A 286 -4.17 -13.30 -1.23
CA LEU A 286 -5.20 -14.33 -1.36
C LEU A 286 -5.39 -15.12 -0.06
N PHE A 287 -4.29 -15.65 0.50
CA PHE A 287 -4.34 -16.40 1.75
C PHE A 287 -4.56 -15.46 2.94
N PHE A 288 -3.79 -14.38 3.05
CA PHE A 288 -3.88 -13.46 4.19
C PHE A 288 -5.29 -12.87 4.33
N SER A 289 -5.86 -12.33 3.25
CA SER A 289 -7.16 -11.69 3.27
C SER A 289 -8.30 -12.67 3.50
N GLY A 290 -8.22 -13.89 2.95
CA GLY A 290 -9.22 -14.92 3.17
C GLY A 290 -9.31 -15.34 4.64
N MET A 291 -8.15 -15.55 5.26
CA MET A 291 -8.08 -15.93 6.66
C MET A 291 -8.44 -14.76 7.58
N GLU A 292 -7.96 -13.55 7.28
CA GLU A 292 -8.33 -12.31 7.98
C GLU A 292 -9.85 -12.12 8.05
N PHE A 293 -10.55 -12.31 6.92
CA PHE A 293 -12.01 -12.16 6.86
C PHE A 293 -12.76 -13.23 7.67
N SER A 294 -12.16 -14.40 7.88
CA SER A 294 -12.76 -15.47 8.68
C SER A 294 -12.58 -15.30 10.20
N LEU A 295 -11.75 -14.35 10.65
CA LEU A 295 -11.46 -14.13 12.08
C LEU A 295 -12.73 -13.79 12.89
N PRO A 296 -13.62 -12.89 12.46
CA PRO A 296 -14.85 -12.59 13.21
C PRO A 296 -15.77 -13.81 13.38
N PHE A 297 -15.79 -14.73 12.41
CA PHE A 297 -16.54 -16.00 12.52
C PHE A 297 -15.92 -16.88 13.59
N MET A 298 -14.59 -17.06 13.55
CA MET A 298 -13.85 -17.85 14.52
C MET A 298 -14.03 -17.33 15.96
N THR A 299 -13.88 -16.02 16.17
CA THR A 299 -13.93 -15.44 17.52
C THR A 299 -15.34 -15.47 18.10
N TYR A 300 -16.36 -15.38 17.24
CA TYR A 300 -17.73 -15.60 17.65
C TYR A 300 -17.95 -17.06 18.06
N ASP A 301 -17.58 -18.02 17.21
CA ASP A 301 -17.79 -19.46 17.46
C ASP A 301 -17.03 -19.95 18.72
N LEU A 302 -15.81 -19.48 18.94
CA LEU A 302 -14.95 -19.95 20.05
C LEU A 302 -15.15 -19.20 21.36
N PHE A 303 -15.39 -17.89 21.29
CA PHE A 303 -15.33 -17.01 22.48
C PHE A 303 -16.60 -16.19 22.69
N GLY A 304 -17.62 -16.33 21.83
CA GLY A 304 -18.86 -15.55 21.91
C GLY A 304 -18.64 -14.05 21.72
N TYR A 305 -17.61 -13.66 20.96
CA TYR A 305 -17.26 -12.25 20.78
C TYR A 305 -18.38 -11.49 20.05
N THR A 306 -18.82 -10.38 20.64
CA THR A 306 -19.72 -9.42 19.97
C THR A 306 -18.96 -8.61 18.92
N SER A 307 -19.68 -7.91 18.04
CA SER A 307 -19.08 -7.01 17.04
C SER A 307 -18.16 -5.95 17.66
N ALA A 308 -18.49 -5.47 18.87
CA ALA A 308 -17.65 -4.52 19.60
C ALA A 308 -16.31 -5.14 20.06
N LEU A 309 -16.33 -6.39 20.54
CA LEU A 309 -15.10 -7.10 20.92
C LEU A 309 -14.23 -7.45 19.71
N ASN A 310 -14.84 -7.80 18.58
CA ASN A 310 -14.14 -7.97 17.32
C ASN A 310 -13.52 -6.64 16.83
N GLY A 311 -14.25 -5.54 16.94
CA GLY A 311 -13.72 -4.20 16.67
C GLY A 311 -12.51 -3.85 17.54
N ARG A 312 -12.55 -4.20 18.83
CA ARG A 312 -11.40 -4.04 19.75
C ARG A 312 -10.20 -4.88 19.33
N LEU A 313 -10.40 -6.12 18.90
CA LEU A 313 -9.33 -7.01 18.43
C LEU A 313 -8.65 -6.47 17.15
N LEU A 314 -9.46 -6.04 16.16
CA LEU A 314 -8.95 -5.43 14.93
C LEU A 314 -8.26 -4.09 15.20
N GLY A 315 -8.79 -3.27 16.11
CA GLY A 315 -8.15 -2.04 16.56
C GLY A 315 -6.81 -2.29 17.25
N TYR A 316 -6.71 -3.33 18.08
CA TYR A 316 -5.43 -3.77 18.65
C TYR A 316 -4.42 -4.15 17.56
N MET A 317 -4.84 -4.95 16.57
CA MET A 317 -4.00 -5.35 15.45
C MET A 317 -3.47 -4.15 14.67
N GLY A 318 -4.33 -3.19 14.33
CA GLY A 318 -3.97 -1.97 13.61
C GLY A 318 -3.06 -1.04 14.40
N LEU A 319 -3.30 -0.89 15.71
CA LEU A 319 -2.45 -0.08 16.59
C LEU A 319 -1.03 -0.65 16.64
N VAL A 320 -0.89 -1.96 16.90
CA VAL A 320 0.42 -2.63 16.93
C VAL A 320 1.11 -2.51 15.57
N ALA A 321 0.37 -2.71 14.47
CA ALA A 321 0.92 -2.57 13.12
C ALA A 321 1.44 -1.15 12.84
N SER A 322 0.73 -0.10 13.27
CA SER A 322 1.15 1.29 13.10
C SER A 322 2.45 1.62 13.85
N ILE A 323 2.61 1.11 15.08
CA ILE A 323 3.81 1.28 15.90
C ILE A 323 4.99 0.57 15.23
N LEU A 324 4.79 -0.66 14.78
CA LEU A 324 5.82 -1.43 14.08
C LEU A 324 6.22 -0.77 12.75
N GLN A 325 5.27 -0.22 12.01
CA GLN A 325 5.56 0.50 10.77
C GLN A 325 6.37 1.77 11.00
N GLY A 326 6.01 2.56 12.03
CA GLY A 326 6.71 3.78 12.40
C GLY A 326 8.11 3.57 12.96
N GLY A 327 8.30 2.52 13.76
CA GLY A 327 9.57 2.22 14.43
C GLY A 327 10.49 1.29 13.64
N VAL A 328 9.99 0.09 13.33
CA VAL A 328 10.79 -1.04 12.85
C VAL A 328 10.78 -1.14 11.32
N THR A 329 9.61 -1.27 10.69
CA THR A 329 9.48 -1.49 9.23
C THR A 329 10.18 -0.40 8.43
N ARG A 330 10.06 0.87 8.86
CA ARG A 330 10.70 2.02 8.21
C ARG A 330 12.23 1.90 8.10
N ARG A 331 12.85 1.14 9.00
CA ARG A 331 14.32 0.96 9.08
C ARG A 331 14.78 -0.37 8.46
N LEU A 332 13.87 -1.30 8.22
CA LEU A 332 14.22 -2.61 7.67
C LEU A 332 14.43 -2.55 6.16
N PRO A 333 15.39 -3.34 5.62
CA PRO A 333 15.46 -3.61 4.19
C PRO A 333 14.13 -4.19 3.68
N PRO A 334 13.63 -3.78 2.49
CA PRO A 334 12.34 -4.22 1.97
C PRO A 334 12.17 -5.74 1.93
N LEU A 335 13.17 -6.48 1.44
CA LEU A 335 13.10 -7.93 1.34
C LEU A 335 13.04 -8.62 2.71
N LEU A 336 13.84 -8.14 3.67
CA LEU A 336 13.83 -8.67 5.03
C LEU A 336 12.47 -8.42 5.70
N SER A 337 11.86 -7.25 5.44
CA SER A 337 10.51 -6.93 5.90
C SER A 337 9.48 -7.95 5.40
N VAL A 338 9.47 -8.24 4.09
CA VAL A 338 8.56 -9.25 3.51
C VAL A 338 8.78 -10.64 4.13
N ARG A 339 10.04 -11.08 4.27
CA ARG A 339 10.38 -12.40 4.85
C ARG A 339 9.87 -12.54 6.29
N ILE A 340 10.14 -11.56 7.14
CA ILE A 340 9.67 -11.54 8.54
C ILE A 340 8.13 -11.62 8.57
N GLY A 341 7.46 -10.82 7.75
CA GLY A 341 6.01 -10.75 7.74
C GLY A 341 5.33 -12.04 7.27
N VAL A 342 5.86 -12.70 6.24
CA VAL A 342 5.31 -13.96 5.72
C VAL A 342 5.52 -15.10 6.71
N VAL A 343 6.70 -15.20 7.33
CA VAL A 343 6.98 -16.21 8.37
C VAL A 343 6.11 -15.97 9.60
N SER A 344 5.94 -14.72 10.02
CA SER A 344 5.04 -14.36 11.13
C SER A 344 3.59 -14.75 10.83
N CYS A 345 3.13 -14.50 9.60
CA CYS A 345 1.79 -14.87 9.17
C CYS A 345 1.60 -16.39 9.15
N LEU A 346 2.62 -17.14 8.73
CA LEU A 346 2.60 -18.60 8.74
C LEU A 346 2.39 -19.15 10.15
N GLY A 347 3.17 -18.63 11.12
CA GLY A 347 3.01 -18.96 12.53
C GLY A 347 1.62 -18.59 13.05
N ALA A 348 1.10 -17.42 12.66
CA ALA A 348 -0.23 -16.97 13.06
C ALA A 348 -1.33 -17.93 12.58
N LEU A 349 -1.32 -18.35 11.32
CA LEU A 349 -2.36 -19.22 10.76
C LEU A 349 -2.36 -20.61 11.39
N PHE A 350 -1.20 -21.22 11.60
CA PHE A 350 -1.11 -22.50 12.30
C PHE A 350 -1.52 -22.41 13.77
N LEU A 351 -1.18 -21.30 14.43
CA LEU A 351 -1.63 -21.06 15.80
C LEU A 351 -3.16 -20.94 15.83
N LEU A 352 -3.75 -20.11 14.96
CA LEU A 352 -5.20 -19.92 14.82
C LEU A 352 -5.94 -21.22 14.48
N ALA A 353 -5.33 -22.14 13.74
CA ALA A 353 -5.91 -23.45 13.46
C ALA A 353 -6.20 -24.26 14.74
N ARG A 354 -5.47 -24.04 15.84
CA ARG A 354 -5.55 -24.86 17.07
C ARG A 354 -5.88 -24.08 18.34
N ILE A 355 -6.03 -22.75 18.28
CA ILE A 355 -6.30 -21.96 19.48
C ILE A 355 -7.66 -22.31 20.11
N ASN A 356 -7.67 -22.28 21.44
CA ASN A 356 -8.89 -22.31 22.27
C ASN A 356 -8.84 -21.29 23.43
N THR A 357 -7.80 -20.46 23.49
CA THR A 357 -7.57 -19.49 24.57
C THR A 357 -7.52 -18.06 24.04
N VAL A 358 -8.02 -17.12 24.84
CA VAL A 358 -7.99 -15.68 24.51
C VAL A 358 -6.56 -15.16 24.42
N SER A 359 -5.66 -15.62 25.30
CA SER A 359 -4.23 -15.26 25.23
C SER A 359 -3.58 -15.74 23.93
N GLY A 360 -3.91 -16.95 23.48
CA GLY A 360 -3.45 -17.48 22.19
C GLY A 360 -3.97 -16.66 21.00
N LEU A 361 -5.22 -16.18 21.08
CA LEU A 361 -5.80 -15.28 20.07
C LEU A 361 -5.00 -13.98 19.96
N TYR A 362 -4.74 -13.28 21.08
CA TYR A 362 -3.95 -12.04 21.06
C TYR A 362 -2.51 -12.26 20.61
N LEU A 363 -1.89 -13.40 20.94
CA LEU A 363 -0.57 -13.77 20.40
C LEU A 363 -0.62 -13.92 18.87
N ALA A 364 -1.61 -14.65 18.35
CA ALA A 364 -1.79 -14.79 16.90
C ALA A 364 -2.08 -13.44 16.23
N THR A 365 -2.92 -12.59 16.83
CA THR A 365 -3.21 -11.25 16.33
C THR A 365 -1.97 -10.36 16.32
N THR A 366 -1.06 -10.51 17.29
CA THR A 366 0.23 -9.80 17.28
C THR A 366 1.09 -10.21 16.09
N LEU A 367 1.13 -11.51 15.78
CA LEU A 367 1.82 -12.01 14.59
C LEU A 367 1.18 -11.46 13.29
N LEU A 368 -0.15 -11.43 13.21
CA LEU A 368 -0.85 -10.79 12.09
C LEU A 368 -0.59 -9.28 11.99
N ALA A 369 -0.39 -8.60 13.12
CA ALA A 369 -0.01 -7.18 13.15
C ALA A 369 1.41 -6.99 12.58
N ILE A 370 2.36 -7.87 12.91
CA ILE A 370 3.71 -7.87 12.31
C ILE A 370 3.62 -8.07 10.80
N THR A 371 2.80 -9.02 10.35
CA THR A 371 2.53 -9.27 8.92
C THR A 371 1.98 -8.03 8.20
N THR A 372 0.92 -7.43 8.76
CA THR A 372 0.27 -6.22 8.22
C THR A 372 1.26 -5.06 8.15
N ALA A 373 2.15 -4.96 9.15
CA ALA A 373 3.15 -3.92 9.24
C ALA A 373 4.29 -4.05 8.22
N THR A 374 4.46 -5.20 7.56
CA THR A 374 5.71 -5.51 6.86
C THR A 374 5.52 -5.95 5.41
N VAL A 375 4.66 -6.93 5.14
CA VAL A 375 4.61 -7.60 3.82
C VAL A 375 4.19 -6.65 2.71
N VAL A 376 3.05 -5.97 2.86
CA VAL A 376 2.50 -5.08 1.83
C VAL A 376 3.43 -3.89 1.60
N THR A 377 3.95 -3.29 2.67
CA THR A 377 4.92 -2.18 2.60
C THR A 377 6.22 -2.61 1.93
N GLY A 378 6.72 -3.81 2.23
CA GLY A 378 7.93 -4.36 1.64
C GLY A 378 7.78 -4.68 0.15
N LEU A 379 6.66 -5.29 -0.25
CA LEU A 379 6.36 -5.58 -1.66
C LEU A 379 6.17 -4.31 -2.49
N ASN A 380 5.48 -3.29 -1.94
CA ASN A 380 5.36 -1.98 -2.58
C ASN A 380 6.73 -1.32 -2.75
N ALA A 381 7.59 -1.40 -1.73
CA ALA A 381 8.96 -0.89 -1.82
C ALA A 381 9.78 -1.64 -2.87
N LEU A 382 9.78 -2.98 -2.89
CA LEU A 382 10.49 -3.78 -3.90
C LEU A 382 10.03 -3.42 -5.33
N SER A 383 8.72 -3.38 -5.57
CA SER A 383 8.17 -3.00 -6.88
C SER A 383 8.57 -1.58 -7.29
N SER A 384 8.62 -0.64 -6.35
CA SER A 384 9.07 0.73 -6.60
C SER A 384 10.57 0.87 -6.94
N PHE A 385 11.40 -0.10 -6.54
CA PHE A 385 12.81 -0.16 -6.95
C PHE A 385 12.98 -0.71 -8.36
N GLU A 386 12.10 -1.60 -8.82
CA GLU A 386 12.16 -2.23 -10.14
C GLU A 386 11.49 -1.41 -11.25
N ALA A 387 10.72 -0.36 -10.89
CA ALA A 387 10.00 0.47 -11.85
C ALA A 387 10.83 1.68 -12.34
N GLY A 388 10.95 1.84 -13.66
CA GLY A 388 11.57 3.01 -14.28
C GLY A 388 10.81 4.32 -14.00
N GLU A 389 11.49 5.47 -14.11
CA GLU A 389 10.94 6.80 -13.76
C GLU A 389 9.60 7.12 -14.43
N ASP A 390 9.41 6.71 -15.69
CA ASP A 390 8.20 6.99 -16.48
C ASP A 390 7.16 5.86 -16.48
N GLU A 391 7.41 4.72 -15.81
CA GLU A 391 6.49 3.57 -15.78
C GLU A 391 6.02 3.20 -14.36
N ARG A 392 6.34 4.03 -13.36
CA ARG A 392 5.99 3.79 -11.95
C ARG A 392 4.50 3.60 -11.73
N GLY A 393 3.66 4.41 -12.38
CA GLY A 393 2.21 4.33 -12.24
C GLY A 393 1.67 2.99 -12.73
N GLY A 394 2.06 2.57 -13.92
CA GLY A 394 1.65 1.31 -14.52
C GLY A 394 2.15 0.09 -13.75
N LYS A 395 3.42 0.07 -13.29
CA LYS A 395 3.96 -1.07 -12.52
C LYS A 395 3.36 -1.20 -11.13
N LEU A 396 3.23 -0.09 -10.40
CA LEU A 396 2.59 -0.10 -9.09
C LEU A 396 1.09 -0.36 -9.20
N GLY A 397 0.43 0.15 -10.24
CA GLY A 397 -0.96 -0.18 -10.56
C GLY A 397 -1.17 -1.66 -10.88
N ASN A 398 -0.24 -2.30 -11.58
CA ASN A 398 -0.29 -3.74 -11.83
C ASN A 398 -0.07 -4.57 -10.56
N LEU A 399 0.86 -4.16 -9.69
CA LEU A 399 1.04 -4.80 -8.38
C LEU A 399 -0.23 -4.70 -7.52
N ARG A 400 -0.83 -3.51 -7.46
CA ARG A 400 -2.10 -3.24 -6.77
C ARG A 400 -3.22 -4.12 -7.33
N SER A 401 -3.32 -4.23 -8.64
CA SER A 401 -4.31 -5.07 -9.33
C SER A 401 -4.25 -6.53 -8.88
N TRP A 402 -3.07 -7.12 -8.91
CA TRP A 402 -2.85 -8.51 -8.47
C TRP A 402 -3.17 -8.72 -7.00
N GLY A 403 -2.86 -7.73 -6.15
CA GLY A 403 -3.27 -7.75 -4.74
C GLY A 403 -4.78 -7.70 -4.57
N GLN A 404 -5.47 -6.87 -5.33
CA GLN A 404 -6.92 -6.75 -5.25
C GLN A 404 -7.66 -7.96 -5.83
N LEU A 405 -7.09 -8.67 -6.81
CA LEU A 405 -7.57 -9.99 -7.19
C LEU A 405 -7.50 -10.96 -6.02
N GLY A 406 -6.38 -11.01 -5.31
CA GLY A 406 -6.22 -11.81 -4.09
C GLY A 406 -7.23 -11.42 -3.00
N ARG A 407 -7.44 -10.12 -2.77
CA ARG A 407 -8.37 -9.59 -1.75
C ARG A 407 -9.83 -9.82 -2.11
N GLY A 408 -10.15 -9.87 -3.39
CA GLY A 408 -11.48 -10.20 -3.90
C GLY A 408 -11.79 -11.70 -3.79
N LEU A 409 -10.86 -12.55 -4.21
CA LEU A 409 -11.06 -14.01 -4.25
C LEU A 409 -10.83 -14.69 -2.90
N GLY A 410 -9.94 -14.14 -2.06
CA GLY A 410 -9.51 -14.74 -0.80
C GLY A 410 -10.68 -15.03 0.15
N PRO A 411 -11.46 -14.00 0.55
CA PRO A 411 -12.64 -14.20 1.39
C PRO A 411 -13.57 -15.27 0.82
N LEU A 412 -13.96 -15.17 -0.46
CA LEU A 412 -14.88 -16.12 -1.09
C LEU A 412 -14.41 -17.58 -0.99
N LEU A 413 -13.13 -17.84 -1.28
CA LEU A 413 -12.58 -19.20 -1.25
C LEU A 413 -12.42 -19.72 0.19
N PHE A 414 -11.79 -18.94 1.07
CA PHE A 414 -11.42 -19.42 2.40
C PHE A 414 -12.59 -19.43 3.38
N THR A 415 -13.57 -18.53 3.24
CA THR A 415 -14.81 -18.64 4.02
C THR A 415 -15.64 -19.84 3.57
N SER A 416 -15.67 -20.18 2.27
CA SER A 416 -16.34 -21.40 1.80
C SER A 416 -15.76 -22.64 2.46
N VAL A 417 -14.43 -22.75 2.47
CA VAL A 417 -13.72 -23.87 3.10
C VAL A 417 -13.95 -23.90 4.61
N TYR A 418 -13.97 -22.73 5.28
CA TYR A 418 -14.28 -22.64 6.71
C TYR A 418 -15.66 -23.21 7.03
N TRP A 419 -16.68 -22.91 6.22
CA TRP A 419 -18.04 -23.40 6.45
C TRP A 419 -18.26 -24.85 6.00
N TRP A 420 -17.52 -25.36 5.01
CA TRP A 420 -17.60 -26.76 4.59
C TRP A 420 -16.78 -27.73 5.43
N ALA A 421 -15.52 -27.42 5.66
CA ALA A 421 -14.55 -28.33 6.28
C ALA A 421 -14.19 -27.94 7.72
N GLY A 422 -14.69 -26.80 8.19
CA GLY A 422 -14.41 -26.28 9.51
C GLY A 422 -13.11 -25.48 9.61
N ARG A 423 -12.96 -24.86 10.78
CA ARG A 423 -11.86 -23.96 11.15
C ARG A 423 -10.48 -24.58 10.95
N GLU A 424 -10.25 -25.76 11.52
CA GLU A 424 -8.90 -26.36 11.50
C GLU A 424 -8.40 -26.61 10.07
N VAL A 425 -9.28 -27.10 9.20
CA VAL A 425 -8.95 -27.38 7.80
C VAL A 425 -8.71 -26.09 7.03
N ALA A 426 -9.58 -25.09 7.17
CA ALA A 426 -9.44 -23.81 6.48
C ALA A 426 -8.12 -23.10 6.82
N TYR A 427 -7.80 -23.00 8.12
CA TYR A 427 -6.56 -22.36 8.58
C TYR A 427 -5.32 -23.19 8.23
N SER A 428 -5.41 -24.52 8.22
CA SER A 428 -4.30 -25.38 7.80
C SER A 428 -4.01 -25.27 6.30
N ILE A 429 -5.04 -25.21 5.45
CA ILE A 429 -4.89 -25.00 4.00
C ILE A 429 -4.30 -23.62 3.73
N GLY A 430 -4.80 -22.58 4.41
CA GLY A 430 -4.24 -21.23 4.34
C GLY A 430 -2.77 -21.20 4.76
N GLY A 431 -2.42 -21.89 5.85
CA GLY A 431 -1.03 -22.04 6.33
C GLY A 431 -0.13 -22.77 5.32
N LEU A 432 -0.58 -23.87 4.71
CA LEU A 432 0.17 -24.59 3.68
C LEU A 432 0.40 -23.73 2.42
N GLY A 433 -0.62 -22.99 1.99
CA GLY A 433 -0.48 -22.04 0.88
C GLY A 433 0.56 -20.96 1.18
N LEU A 434 0.53 -20.43 2.39
CA LEU A 434 1.46 -19.42 2.85
C LEU A 434 2.88 -19.95 3.08
N LEU A 435 3.05 -21.25 3.38
CA LEU A 435 4.35 -21.92 3.37
C LEU A 435 4.95 -21.85 1.96
N GLY A 436 4.15 -22.12 0.92
CA GLY A 436 4.56 -21.94 -0.47
C GLY A 436 4.99 -20.51 -0.79
N VAL A 437 4.25 -19.51 -0.32
CA VAL A 437 4.63 -18.09 -0.45
C VAL A 437 5.93 -17.78 0.30
N SER A 438 6.13 -18.35 1.49
CA SER A 438 7.35 -18.18 2.29
C SER A 438 8.59 -18.70 1.56
N LEU A 439 8.47 -19.88 0.94
CA LEU A 439 9.52 -20.45 0.10
C LEU A 439 9.79 -19.57 -1.13
N LEU A 440 8.73 -19.10 -1.80
CA LEU A 440 8.85 -18.21 -2.95
C LEU A 440 9.55 -16.89 -2.60
N VAL A 441 9.22 -16.27 -1.47
CA VAL A 441 9.87 -15.03 -1.00
C VAL A 441 11.32 -15.27 -0.58
N THR A 442 11.61 -16.43 0.00
CA THR A 442 12.96 -16.74 0.50
C THR A 442 13.92 -17.09 -0.64
N PHE A 443 13.48 -17.88 -1.61
CA PHE A 443 14.31 -18.37 -2.70
C PHE A 443 14.13 -17.62 -4.03
N GLY A 444 12.99 -16.99 -4.26
CA GLY A 444 12.68 -16.33 -5.53
C GLY A 444 12.95 -14.83 -5.55
N LEU A 445 12.82 -14.12 -4.43
CA LEU A 445 13.02 -12.67 -4.38
C LEU A 445 14.45 -12.30 -3.97
N GLU A 446 15.02 -11.36 -4.72
CA GLU A 446 16.37 -10.85 -4.54
C GLU A 446 16.37 -9.43 -3.96
N THR A 447 17.44 -9.08 -3.24
CA THR A 447 17.61 -7.73 -2.69
C THR A 447 17.83 -6.74 -3.82
N PRO A 448 17.11 -5.60 -3.85
CA PRO A 448 17.31 -4.60 -4.89
C PRO A 448 18.77 -4.15 -4.97
N GLY A 449 19.30 -4.08 -6.19
CA GLY A 449 20.65 -3.62 -6.50
C GLY A 449 20.86 -2.11 -6.33
N GLY A 450 20.40 -1.53 -5.21
CA GLY A 450 20.90 -0.25 -4.74
C GLY A 450 22.17 -0.51 -3.93
N LYS A 451 23.15 0.39 -3.95
CA LYS A 451 24.38 0.33 -3.13
C LYS A 451 24.08 0.40 -1.61
N GLN A 452 23.34 -0.55 -1.07
CA GLN A 452 23.18 -0.78 0.36
C GLN A 452 23.96 -2.06 0.66
N GLY A 453 25.18 -1.86 1.14
CA GLY A 453 26.07 -2.92 1.60
C GLY A 453 26.70 -3.73 0.48
N LYS A 454 27.71 -3.17 -0.21
CA LYS A 454 28.75 -4.06 -0.75
C LYS A 454 29.26 -4.87 0.44
N LYS A 455 29.24 -6.20 0.35
CA LYS A 455 29.98 -7.02 1.30
C LYS A 455 31.41 -6.49 1.33
N ILE A 456 32.02 -6.41 2.51
CA ILE A 456 33.43 -5.98 2.67
C ILE A 456 34.36 -6.77 1.73
N GLY A 457 33.98 -8.00 1.35
CA GLY A 457 34.66 -8.81 0.32
C GLY A 457 34.67 -8.21 -1.09
N ASP A 458 33.55 -7.64 -1.57
CA ASP A 458 33.46 -7.09 -2.94
C ASP A 458 34.24 -5.79 -3.09
N VAL A 459 34.29 -4.98 -2.02
CA VAL A 459 35.16 -3.79 -1.96
C VAL A 459 36.62 -4.19 -2.00
N LYS A 460 37.00 -5.29 -1.33
CA LYS A 460 38.38 -5.79 -1.30
C LYS A 460 38.82 -6.33 -2.66
N THR A 461 37.95 -7.05 -3.37
CA THR A 461 38.23 -7.58 -4.71
C THR A 461 38.38 -6.47 -5.75
N GLU A 462 37.57 -5.41 -5.66
CA GLU A 462 37.63 -4.26 -6.58
C GLU A 462 38.78 -3.30 -6.25
N LEU A 463 39.15 -3.17 -4.96
CA LEU A 463 40.41 -2.50 -4.59
C LEU A 463 41.62 -3.30 -5.08
N ARG A 464 41.59 -4.63 -4.98
CA ARG A 464 42.70 -5.48 -5.42
C ARG A 464 42.89 -5.41 -6.93
N SER A 465 41.82 -5.43 -7.70
CA SER A 465 41.90 -5.26 -9.16
C SER A 465 42.34 -3.86 -9.58
N HIS A 466 42.00 -2.81 -8.80
CA HIS A 466 42.50 -1.45 -9.05
C HIS A 466 43.96 -1.23 -8.63
N VAL A 467 44.47 -1.99 -7.65
CA VAL A 467 45.88 -1.98 -7.24
C VAL A 467 46.72 -2.78 -8.24
N GLU A 468 46.27 -3.98 -8.61
CA GLU A 468 46.94 -4.85 -9.61
C GLU A 468 46.97 -4.18 -11.00
N ALA A 469 45.95 -3.40 -11.37
CA ALA A 469 45.94 -2.62 -12.61
C ALA A 469 46.89 -1.40 -12.60
N ASN A 470 47.35 -0.95 -11.42
CA ASN A 470 48.29 0.18 -11.29
C ASN A 470 49.73 -0.25 -10.96
N GLU A 471 49.97 -1.50 -10.58
CA GLU A 471 51.34 -2.03 -10.33
C GLU A 471 52.16 -2.21 -11.63
N GLY A 472 51.54 -2.11 -12.81
CA GLY A 472 52.23 -2.12 -14.11
C GLY A 472 52.77 -0.78 -14.59
N ALA A 473 52.51 0.33 -13.87
CA ALA A 473 52.97 1.67 -14.26
C ALA A 473 54.05 2.16 -13.30
N GLY A 474 55.28 2.31 -13.81
CA GLY A 474 56.44 2.83 -13.08
C GLY A 474 56.22 4.20 -12.40
N PRO A 475 57.17 4.65 -11.56
CA PRO A 475 56.90 5.60 -10.49
C PRO A 475 56.64 7.01 -11.03
N ALA A 476 55.47 7.57 -10.70
CA ALA A 476 55.17 9.01 -10.83
C ALA A 476 54.78 9.57 -9.45
N PRO A 477 55.48 10.57 -8.91
CA PRO A 477 55.31 10.98 -7.52
C PRO A 477 54.24 12.06 -7.39
N LEU A 478 52.94 11.74 -7.39
CA LEU A 478 51.91 12.74 -7.02
C LEU A 478 50.49 12.22 -6.69
N ARG A 479 50.32 10.94 -6.34
CA ARG A 479 48.98 10.36 -6.07
C ARG A 479 48.70 9.86 -4.65
N ILE A 480 49.66 9.93 -3.73
CA ILE A 480 49.50 9.34 -2.38
C ILE A 480 48.65 10.23 -1.44
N THR A 481 48.50 11.52 -1.70
CA THR A 481 47.78 12.44 -0.80
C THR A 481 46.26 12.26 -0.83
N LYS A 482 45.68 11.71 -1.92
CA LYS A 482 44.22 11.66 -2.10
C LYS A 482 43.56 10.40 -1.54
N CYS A 483 44.31 9.31 -1.33
CA CYS A 483 43.77 8.09 -0.71
C CYS A 483 43.70 8.17 0.82
N ARG A 484 44.55 8.99 1.46
CA ARG A 484 44.57 9.11 2.92
C ARG A 484 43.41 9.92 3.49
N GLN A 485 42.83 10.86 2.72
CA GLN A 485 41.65 11.64 3.13
C GLN A 485 40.32 10.88 3.05
N ILE A 486 40.26 9.77 2.29
CA ILE A 486 39.03 8.97 2.17
C ILE A 486 38.91 7.97 3.33
N ALA A 487 40.03 7.55 3.93
CA ALA A 487 40.04 6.62 5.06
C ALA A 487 39.74 7.29 6.41
N THR A 488 40.09 8.57 6.61
CA THR A 488 39.88 9.27 7.89
C THR A 488 38.51 9.96 8.03
N GLY A 489 37.70 10.00 6.99
CA GLY A 489 36.34 10.56 7.04
C GLY A 489 35.23 9.56 7.42
N LEU A 490 35.59 8.31 7.73
CA LEU A 490 34.64 7.22 7.99
C LEU A 490 34.61 6.74 9.45
N ASP A 491 35.49 7.25 10.33
CA ASP A 491 35.49 6.94 11.76
C ASP A 491 35.46 8.22 12.61
N GLY A 492 34.31 8.45 13.26
CA GLY A 492 34.03 9.51 14.24
C GLY A 492 32.51 9.73 14.27
N GLU A 493 31.75 9.44 15.32
CA GLU A 493 32.02 9.39 16.76
C GLU A 493 31.40 8.13 17.40
N ARG A 494 32.20 7.36 18.14
CA ARG A 494 31.78 6.61 19.33
C ARG A 494 32.92 6.71 20.34
N ASP A 495 32.68 7.48 21.39
CA ASP A 495 33.50 7.57 22.59
C ASP A 495 33.81 6.19 23.15
N ILE A 496 35.09 5.81 23.20
CA ILE A 496 35.66 5.00 24.28
C ILE A 496 37.14 5.39 24.39
N GLY A 497 37.51 6.00 25.52
CA GLY A 497 38.90 6.38 25.81
C GLY A 497 39.80 5.17 25.99
N VAL A 498 41.01 5.23 25.44
CA VAL A 498 42.14 4.44 25.90
C VAL A 498 43.39 5.32 25.86
N GLU A 499 44.03 5.33 27.01
CA GLU A 499 45.25 6.01 27.44
C GLU A 499 46.45 5.71 26.54
N ALA A 500 47.21 6.75 26.21
CA ALA A 500 48.48 6.63 25.51
C ALA A 500 49.57 6.18 26.49
N THR A 501 50.30 5.13 26.14
CA THR A 501 51.64 4.88 26.71
C THR A 501 52.64 4.61 25.59
N ASP A 502 53.80 5.21 25.79
CA ASP A 502 54.84 5.54 24.83
C ASP A 502 55.64 4.37 24.23
N ILE A 503 56.25 4.75 23.11
CA ILE A 503 57.27 4.13 22.26
C ILE A 503 58.52 3.68 23.06
N SER A 504 59.06 2.47 22.78
CA SER A 504 60.44 2.29 22.24
C SER A 504 60.85 0.82 22.10
N SER A 505 61.67 0.59 21.06
CA SER A 505 62.37 -0.63 20.58
C SER A 505 61.56 -1.68 19.81
#